data_AF-A0A6I3KPQ0-F1
#
_entry.id   AF-A0A6I3KPQ0-F1
#
_cell.length_a   1.000
_cell.length_b   1.000
_cell.length_c   1.000
_cell.angle_alpha   90.00
_cell.angle_beta   90.00
_cell.angle_gamma   90.00
#
_symmetry.space_group_name_H-M   'P 1'
#
loop_
_entity.id
_entity.type
_entity.pdbx_description
1 polymer ?
#
loop_
_entity_poly.entity_id
_entity_poly.type
_entity_poly.pdbx_seq_one_letter_code
_entity_poly.pdbx_strand_id
1 'polypeptide(L)'
;MSDDLSYQVNLTELDDIANRLKGFVGFLSDSLTGLEQRISSLHMTWTGPAATKHSDAFNKWLAGTADVSDGIEKMRQAAVAAHGRYISAIEANLNMLGRK
;
A
#
# COMPACT_ATOMS: atom_id res chain seq x y z
N MET A 1 39.44 1.50 0.64
CA MET A 1 38.58 0.94 -0.43
C MET A 1 37.24 0.64 0.22
N SER A 2 36.34 1.62 0.30
CA SER A 2 35.08 1.48 1.07
C SER A 2 33.87 2.11 0.38
N ASP A 3 33.97 2.44 -0.91
CA ASP A 3 32.90 3.12 -1.68
C ASP A 3 31.97 2.16 -2.45
N ASP A 4 32.27 0.86 -2.46
CA ASP A 4 31.63 -0.12 -3.35
C ASP A 4 30.23 -0.59 -2.91
N LEU A 5 29.75 -0.15 -1.73
CA LEU A 5 28.44 -0.50 -1.18
C LEU A 5 27.38 0.60 -1.36
N SER A 6 27.73 1.72 -1.99
CA SER A 6 26.85 2.91 -2.07
C SER A 6 25.63 2.72 -2.99
N TYR A 7 25.59 1.65 -3.81
CA TYR A 7 24.50 1.35 -4.74
C TYR A 7 24.09 -0.13 -4.75
N GLN A 8 23.83 -0.72 -3.58
CA GLN A 8 23.26 -2.07 -3.50
C GLN A 8 21.78 -2.03 -3.11
N VAL A 9 20.94 -2.71 -3.89
CA VAL A 9 19.53 -2.93 -3.52
C VAL A 9 19.43 -4.18 -2.66
N ASN A 10 18.89 -4.04 -1.45
CA ASN A 10 18.56 -5.15 -0.58
C ASN A 10 17.20 -5.74 -0.99
N LEU A 11 17.24 -6.91 -1.64
CA LEU A 11 16.03 -7.56 -2.15
C LEU A 11 15.13 -8.09 -1.03
N THR A 12 15.70 -8.51 0.10
CA THR A 12 14.92 -8.92 1.27
C THR A 12 14.15 -7.75 1.85
N GLU A 13 14.79 -6.60 1.99
CA GLU A 13 14.13 -5.39 2.49
C GLU A 13 13.01 -4.91 1.54
N LEU A 14 13.22 -5.04 0.23
CA LEU A 14 12.20 -4.71 -0.76
C LEU A 14 10.98 -5.64 -0.68
N ASP A 15 11.18 -6.93 -0.44
CA ASP A 15 10.09 -7.90 -0.23
C ASP A 15 9.37 -7.65 1.10
N ASP A 16 10.11 -7.33 2.17
CA ASP A 16 9.54 -6.96 3.47
C ASP A 16 8.66 -5.71 3.36
N ILE A 17 9.10 -4.68 2.62
CA ILE A 17 8.31 -3.48 2.35
C ILE A 17 7.04 -3.85 1.58
N ALA A 18 7.13 -4.70 0.55
CA ALA A 18 5.96 -5.13 -0.22
C ALA A 18 4.94 -5.89 0.66
N ASN A 19 5.41 -6.75 1.56
CA ASN A 19 4.57 -7.49 2.50
C ASN A 19 3.90 -6.56 3.53
N ARG A 20 4.64 -5.56 4.05
CA ARG A 20 4.08 -4.55 4.97
C ARG A 20 3.02 -3.68 4.30
N LEU A 21 3.25 -3.26 3.06
CA LEU A 21 2.27 -2.50 2.28
C LEU A 21 1.00 -3.32 2.04
N LYS A 22 1.13 -4.62 1.73
CA LYS A 22 -0.02 -5.53 1.61
C LYS A 22 -0.86 -5.59 2.90
N GLY A 23 -0.20 -5.79 4.04
CA GLY A 23 -0.87 -5.83 5.33
C GLY A 23 -1.58 -4.52 5.67
N PHE A 24 -0.95 -3.39 5.35
CA PHE A 24 -1.53 -2.07 5.56
C PHE A 24 -2.77 -1.80 4.70
N VAL A 25 -2.76 -2.20 3.42
CA VAL A 25 -3.96 -2.10 2.55
C VAL A 25 -5.13 -2.88 3.15
N GLY A 26 -4.89 -4.13 3.58
CA GLY A 26 -5.94 -4.94 4.23
C GLY A 26 -6.49 -4.27 5.48
N PHE A 27 -5.61 -3.81 6.38
CA PHE A 27 -6.00 -3.10 7.60
C PHE A 27 -6.84 -1.83 7.31
N LEU A 28 -6.45 -1.05 6.29
CA LEU A 28 -7.20 0.15 5.89
C LEU A 28 -8.59 -0.20 5.37
N SER A 29 -8.71 -1.22 4.51
CA SER A 29 -10.01 -1.68 4.00
C SER A 29 -10.95 -2.13 5.13
N ASP A 30 -10.45 -2.98 6.04
CA ASP A 30 -11.26 -3.48 7.16
C ASP A 30 -11.71 -2.34 8.09
N SER A 31 -10.81 -1.39 8.36
CA SER A 31 -11.09 -0.21 9.18
C SER A 31 -12.16 0.68 8.54
N LEU A 32 -12.09 0.87 7.22
CA LEU A 32 -13.05 1.67 6.46
C LEU A 32 -14.45 1.06 6.52
N THR A 33 -14.56 -0.23 6.21
CA THR A 33 -15.84 -0.96 6.30
C THR A 33 -16.42 -0.90 7.72
N GLY A 34 -15.58 -1.06 8.74
CA GLY A 34 -16.03 -0.94 10.13
C GLY A 34 -16.54 0.46 10.50
N LEU A 35 -15.90 1.52 9.98
CA LEU A 35 -16.34 2.90 10.19
C LEU A 35 -17.65 3.20 9.46
N GLU A 36 -17.79 2.76 8.22
CA GLU A 36 -19.02 2.91 7.42
C GLU A 36 -20.23 2.30 8.14
N GLN A 37 -20.09 1.08 8.66
CA GLN A 37 -21.15 0.39 9.40
C GLN A 37 -21.58 1.16 10.66
N ARG A 38 -20.60 1.65 11.42
CA ARG A 38 -20.85 2.41 12.65
C ARG A 38 -21.53 3.76 12.36
N ILE A 39 -21.09 4.45 11.32
CA ILE A 39 -21.65 5.74 10.92
C ILE A 39 -23.05 5.57 10.35
N SER A 40 -23.29 4.54 9.52
CA SER A 40 -24.63 4.21 9.04
C SER A 40 -25.59 3.94 10.20
N SER A 41 -25.15 3.16 11.20
CA SER A 41 -25.94 2.87 12.40
C SER A 41 -26.23 4.13 13.22
N LEU A 42 -25.24 5.02 13.37
CA LEU A 42 -25.39 6.29 14.09
C LEU A 42 -26.45 7.19 13.46
N HIS A 43 -26.48 7.28 12.12
CA HIS A 43 -27.44 8.11 11.38
C HIS A 43 -28.88 7.58 11.38
N MET A 44 -29.13 6.37 11.90
CA MET A 44 -30.51 5.90 12.09
C MET A 44 -31.27 6.74 13.13
N THR A 45 -30.57 7.23 14.14
CA THR A 45 -31.16 8.03 15.23
C THR A 45 -30.65 9.47 15.25
N TRP A 46 -29.47 9.73 14.70
CA TRP A 46 -28.90 11.06 14.64
C TRP A 46 -29.38 11.80 13.39
N THR A 47 -30.16 12.86 13.59
CA THR A 47 -30.72 13.67 12.51
C THR A 47 -30.48 15.17 12.72
N GLY A 48 -30.83 15.97 11.72
CA GLY A 48 -30.71 17.42 11.76
C GLY A 48 -29.43 17.96 11.10
N PRO A 49 -29.23 19.29 11.13
CA PRO A 49 -28.20 19.95 10.30
C PRO A 49 -26.77 19.49 10.56
N ALA A 50 -26.46 19.11 11.81
CA ALA A 50 -25.15 18.58 12.17
C ALA A 50 -24.91 17.18 11.59
N ALA A 51 -25.93 16.31 11.62
CA ALA A 51 -25.87 14.99 11.02
C ALA A 51 -25.63 15.06 9.51
N THR A 52 -26.32 15.98 8.81
CA THR A 52 -26.10 16.23 7.38
C THR A 52 -24.66 16.65 7.09
N LYS A 53 -24.12 17.66 7.80
CA LYS A 53 -22.73 18.11 7.60
C LYS A 53 -21.71 17.00 7.88
N HIS A 54 -21.95 16.17 8.90
CA HIS A 54 -21.11 15.02 9.17
C HIS A 54 -21.16 14.00 8.03
N SER A 55 -22.37 13.65 7.54
CA SER A 55 -22.52 12.72 6.42
C SER A 55 -21.80 13.22 5.17
N ASP A 56 -21.90 14.51 4.86
CA ASP A 56 -21.20 15.12 3.71
C ASP A 56 -19.68 15.05 3.87
N ALA A 57 -19.16 15.32 5.08
CA ALA A 57 -17.74 15.23 5.37
C ALA A 57 -17.25 13.77 5.29
N PHE A 58 -18.04 12.83 5.80
CA PHE A 58 -17.72 11.41 5.74
C PHE A 58 -17.68 10.89 4.30
N ASN A 59 -18.66 11.26 3.46
CA ASN A 59 -18.68 10.89 2.05
C ASN A 59 -17.45 11.42 1.28
N LYS A 60 -17.02 12.65 1.59
CA LYS A 60 -15.78 13.20 1.01
C LYS A 60 -14.55 12.42 1.46
N TRP A 61 -14.50 12.02 2.72
CA TRP A 61 -13.41 11.21 3.25
C TRP A 61 -13.38 9.80 2.66
N LEU A 62 -14.54 9.16 2.46
CA LEU A 62 -14.65 7.87 1.77
C LEU A 62 -14.06 7.93 0.35
N ALA A 63 -14.41 8.97 -0.41
CA ALA A 63 -13.86 9.19 -1.74
C ALA A 63 -12.33 9.30 -1.70
N GLY A 64 -11.76 10.07 -0.77
CA GLY A 64 -10.31 10.19 -0.62
C GLY A 64 -9.62 8.93 -0.11
N THR A 65 -10.30 8.07 0.64
CA THR A 65 -9.72 6.83 1.17
C THR A 65 -9.55 5.78 0.07
N ALA A 66 -10.43 5.78 -0.94
CA ALA A 66 -10.26 4.94 -2.12
C ALA A 66 -8.97 5.30 -2.87
N ASP A 67 -8.70 6.60 -3.07
CA ASP A 67 -7.49 7.08 -3.75
C ASP A 67 -6.21 6.68 -3.00
N VAL A 68 -6.22 6.81 -1.67
CA VAL A 68 -5.09 6.40 -0.83
C VAL A 68 -4.83 4.90 -0.94
N SER A 69 -5.88 4.08 -0.87
CA SER A 69 -5.77 2.62 -0.95
C SER A 69 -5.22 2.16 -2.31
N ASP A 70 -5.70 2.77 -3.40
CA ASP A 70 -5.21 2.53 -4.76
C ASP A 70 -3.74 2.94 -4.91
N GLY A 71 -3.36 4.11 -4.38
CA GLY A 71 -1.97 4.57 -4.39
C GLY A 71 -1.00 3.62 -3.68
N ILE A 72 -1.39 3.11 -2.51
CA ILE A 72 -0.59 2.15 -1.73
C ILE A 72 -0.45 0.82 -2.48
N GLU A 73 -1.53 0.33 -3.10
CA GLU A 73 -1.49 -0.90 -3.89
C GLU A 73 -0.58 -0.75 -5.13
N LYS A 74 -0.62 0.40 -5.82
CA LYS A 74 0.32 0.71 -6.90
C LYS A 74 1.77 0.73 -6.42
N MET A 75 2.05 1.31 -5.26
CA MET A 75 3.38 1.29 -4.65
C MET A 75 3.85 -0.14 -4.37
N ARG A 76 2.96 -0.99 -3.84
CA ARG A 76 3.25 -2.41 -3.58
C ARG A 76 3.58 -3.16 -4.87
N GLN A 77 2.79 -2.98 -5.93
CA GLN A 77 3.03 -3.59 -7.22
C GLN A 77 4.38 -3.14 -7.82
N ALA A 78 4.71 -1.86 -7.69
CA ALA A 78 6.01 -1.33 -8.12
C ALA A 78 7.18 -1.98 -7.37
N ALA A 79 7.06 -2.17 -6.04
CA ALA A 79 8.08 -2.85 -5.24
C ALA A 79 8.28 -4.32 -5.68
N VAL A 80 7.20 -5.07 -5.87
CA VAL A 80 7.25 -6.45 -6.37
C VAL A 80 7.88 -6.53 -7.77
N ALA A 81 7.49 -5.62 -8.67
CA ALA A 81 8.04 -5.56 -10.01
C ALA A 81 9.54 -5.23 -10.00
N ALA A 82 9.97 -4.30 -9.16
CA ALA A 82 11.38 -3.95 -8.97
C ALA A 82 12.18 -5.17 -8.46
N HIS A 83 11.66 -5.87 -7.45
CA HIS A 83 12.28 -7.08 -6.91
C HIS A 83 12.52 -8.15 -8.00
N GLY A 84 11.49 -8.45 -8.79
CA GLY A 84 11.60 -9.40 -9.90
C GLY A 84 12.64 -8.98 -10.95
N ARG A 85 12.68 -7.68 -11.32
CA ARG A 85 13.68 -7.15 -12.26
C ARG A 85 15.11 -7.30 -11.74
N TYR A 86 15.34 -7.05 -10.46
CA TYR A 86 16.67 -7.23 -9.88
C TYR A 86 17.11 -8.69 -9.85
N ILE A 87 16.20 -9.63 -9.52
CA ILE A 87 16.51 -11.07 -9.60
C ILE A 87 16.89 -11.46 -11.03
N SER A 88 16.09 -11.08 -12.02
CA SER A 88 16.40 -11.38 -13.43
C SER A 88 17.74 -10.80 -13.88
N ALA A 89 18.09 -9.59 -13.43
CA ALA A 89 19.36 -8.97 -13.75
C ALA A 89 20.54 -9.73 -13.11
N ILE A 90 20.40 -10.19 -11.87
CA ILE A 90 21.40 -11.02 -11.18
C ILE A 90 21.61 -12.34 -11.95
N GLU A 91 20.53 -13.04 -12.29
CA GLU A 91 20.58 -14.31 -13.03
C GLU A 91 21.24 -14.13 -14.41
N ALA A 92 20.85 -13.09 -15.16
CA ALA A 92 21.44 -12.77 -16.45
C ALA A 92 22.96 -12.52 -16.33
N ASN A 93 23.38 -11.77 -15.32
CA ASN A 93 24.80 -11.49 -15.08
C ASN A 93 25.59 -12.74 -14.69
N LEU A 94 25.05 -13.59 -13.81
CA LEU A 94 25.68 -14.87 -13.45
C LEU A 94 25.84 -15.80 -14.66
N ASN A 95 24.81 -15.85 -15.51
CA ASN A 95 24.84 -16.62 -16.75
C ASN A 95 25.89 -16.10 -17.74
N MET A 96 25.93 -14.79 -17.98
CA MET A 96 26.90 -14.16 -18.89
C MET A 96 28.35 -14.34 -18.42
N LEU A 97 28.57 -14.31 -17.09
CA LEU A 97 29.89 -14.43 -16.50
C LEU A 97 30.31 -15.88 -16.21
N GLY A 98 29.46 -16.87 -16.54
CA GLY A 98 29.76 -18.29 -16.36
C GLY A 98 29.87 -18.74 -14.90
N ARG A 99 29.23 -18.03 -13.96
CA ARG A 99 29.33 -18.24 -12.51
C ARG A 99 28.08 -18.94 -11.93
N LYS A 100 27.61 -20.02 -12.57
CA LYS A 100 26.50 -20.83 -12.07
C LYS A 100 26.90 -21.65 -10.85
#